data_AF-T1GNC1-F1
#
_entry.id   AF-T1GNC1-F1
#
_cell.length_a   1.000
_cell.length_b   1.000
_cell.length_c   1.000
_cell.angle_alpha   90.00
_cell.angle_beta   90.00
_cell.angle_gamma   90.00
#
_symmetry.space_group_name_H-M   'P 1'
#
loop_
_entity.id
_entity.type
_entity.pdbx_description
1 polymer ?
#
loop_
_entity_poly.entity_id
_entity_poly.type
_entity_poly.pdbx_seq_one_letter_code
_entity_poly.pdbx_strand_id
1 'polypeptide(L)'
;MRNGYELSPKAAAHFTRRNLADYLRSRTPYQVNMFLGGFDDKEGPHLHFIDYLANGKSLPFGAQGYGGFFSASILDRYYHNKLTEAEAYDIMKKCVAEIQKRLIINLKNFKVVVVDKNGIRDLEDITSVKLEAAIEAAQGVHAR
;
A
#
# COMPACT_ATOMS: atom_id res chain seq x y z
N MET A 1 2.67 24.39 1.60
CA MET A 1 2.10 25.02 2.80
C MET A 1 2.71 26.42 2.93
N ARG A 2 2.00 27.46 2.51
CA ARG A 2 2.50 28.85 2.54
C ARG A 2 1.76 29.74 3.55
N ASN A 3 0.63 29.28 4.06
CA ASN A 3 -0.31 30.04 4.91
C ASN A 3 -0.63 29.33 6.25
N GLY A 4 0.22 28.41 6.71
CA GLY A 4 0.03 27.73 8.01
C GLY A 4 -1.08 26.67 8.09
N TYR A 5 -1.84 26.45 7.02
CA TYR A 5 -2.81 25.35 6.93
C TYR A 5 -2.18 24.10 6.32
N GLU A 6 -2.40 22.96 6.97
CA GLU A 6 -2.04 21.66 6.44
C GLU A 6 -2.95 21.26 5.28
N LEU A 7 -2.36 20.54 4.32
CA LEU A 7 -3.08 20.05 3.16
C LEU A 7 -3.65 18.66 3.50
N SER A 8 -4.97 18.50 3.45
CA SER A 8 -5.57 17.19 3.69
C SER A 8 -5.12 16.16 2.64
N PRO A 9 -5.07 14.86 2.96
CA PRO A 9 -4.72 13.81 2.00
C PRO A 9 -5.57 13.84 0.74
N LYS A 10 -6.86 14.14 0.88
CA LYS A 10 -7.81 14.30 -0.22
C LYS A 10 -7.44 15.48 -1.12
N ALA A 11 -7.10 16.64 -0.53
CA ALA A 11 -6.67 17.80 -1.31
C ALA A 11 -5.33 17.53 -2.02
N ALA A 12 -4.40 16.82 -1.37
CA ALA A 12 -3.16 16.37 -1.98
C ALA A 12 -3.41 15.41 -3.17
N ALA A 13 -4.33 14.45 -3.03
CA ALA A 13 -4.73 13.56 -4.14
C ALA A 13 -5.26 14.35 -5.34
N HIS A 14 -6.15 15.32 -5.11
CA HIS A 14 -6.71 16.14 -6.18
C HIS A 14 -5.65 17.03 -6.85
N PHE A 15 -4.76 17.63 -6.06
CA PHE A 15 -3.64 18.41 -6.57
C PHE A 15 -2.71 17.56 -7.44
N THR A 16 -2.28 16.39 -6.94
CA THR A 16 -1.40 15.47 -7.68
C THR A 16 -2.06 14.99 -8.97
N ARG A 17 -3.32 14.56 -8.91
CA ARG A 17 -4.09 14.14 -10.09
C ARG A 17 -4.21 15.26 -11.12
N ARG A 18 -4.42 16.51 -10.68
CA ARG A 18 -4.51 17.65 -11.60
C ARG A 18 -3.18 17.86 -12.34
N ASN A 19 -2.06 17.81 -11.62
CA ASN A 19 -0.74 17.92 -12.24
C ASN A 19 -0.52 16.80 -13.27
N LEU A 20 -0.83 15.54 -12.94
CA LEU A 20 -0.74 14.43 -13.91
C LEU A 20 -1.61 14.67 -15.15
N ALA A 21 -2.84 15.17 -14.97
CA ALA A 21 -3.73 15.48 -16.09
C ALA A 21 -3.18 16.60 -16.99
N ASP A 22 -2.57 17.62 -16.40
CA ASP A 22 -1.96 18.73 -17.14
C ASP A 22 -0.73 18.23 -17.93
N TYR A 23 0.11 17.39 -17.31
CA TYR A 23 1.24 16.74 -17.98
C TYR A 23 0.82 15.72 -19.05
N LEU A 24 -0.29 15.01 -18.86
CA LEU A 24 -0.84 14.09 -19.86
C LEU A 24 -1.16 14.78 -21.19
N ARG A 25 -1.54 16.07 -21.14
CA ARG A 25 -1.80 16.92 -22.32
C ARG A 25 -0.58 17.68 -22.81
N SER A 26 0.58 17.46 -22.21
CA SER A 26 1.85 18.04 -22.62
C SER A 26 2.62 17.10 -23.56
N ARG A 27 3.80 17.53 -24.00
CA ARG A 27 4.74 16.67 -24.75
C ARG A 27 5.57 15.73 -23.86
N THR A 28 5.38 15.79 -22.54
CA THR A 28 6.17 15.04 -21.55
C THR A 28 5.24 14.41 -20.50
N PRO A 29 4.40 13.42 -20.87
CA PRO A 29 3.50 12.78 -19.92
C PRO A 29 4.27 11.96 -18.87
N TYR A 30 3.84 12.02 -17.61
CA TYR A 30 4.36 11.14 -16.55
C TYR A 30 3.58 9.83 -16.52
N GLN A 31 4.24 8.74 -16.91
CA GLN A 31 3.65 7.40 -16.91
C GLN A 31 3.82 6.72 -15.55
N VAL A 32 3.04 7.15 -14.57
CA VAL A 32 3.09 6.62 -13.20
C VAL A 32 1.70 6.26 -12.70
N ASN A 33 1.59 5.09 -12.11
CA ASN A 33 0.47 4.69 -11.27
C ASN A 33 0.94 4.81 -9.83
N MET A 34 0.13 5.41 -8.96
CA MET A 34 0.52 5.65 -7.57
C MET A 34 -0.64 5.48 -6.60
N PHE A 35 -0.28 5.11 -5.38
CA PHE A 35 -1.14 5.27 -4.22
C PHE A 35 -0.74 6.52 -3.45
N LEU A 36 -1.73 7.31 -3.04
CA LEU A 36 -1.58 8.41 -2.11
C LEU A 36 -2.37 8.06 -0.85
N GLY A 37 -1.63 7.73 0.22
CA GLY A 37 -2.18 7.45 1.53
C GLY A 37 -1.90 8.60 2.49
N GLY A 38 -2.81 8.84 3.43
CA GLY A 38 -2.61 9.81 4.49
C GLY A 38 -3.68 9.72 5.56
N PHE A 39 -3.47 10.44 6.66
CA PHE A 39 -4.43 10.56 7.75
C PHE A 39 -4.85 12.02 7.90
N ASP A 40 -6.15 12.25 8.07
CA ASP A 40 -6.75 13.54 8.37
C ASP A 40 -7.41 13.47 9.75
N ASP A 41 -7.19 14.46 10.61
CA ASP A 41 -7.74 14.46 11.97
C ASP A 41 -9.28 14.53 12.01
N LYS A 42 -9.93 15.00 10.94
CA LYS A 42 -11.39 15.14 10.85
C LYS A 42 -12.01 13.99 10.06
N GLU A 43 -11.46 13.66 8.90
CA GLU A 43 -12.02 12.66 7.99
C GLU A 43 -11.43 11.24 8.19
N GLY A 44 -10.32 11.11 8.91
CA GLY A 44 -9.66 9.85 9.22
C GLY A 44 -8.67 9.39 8.13
N PRO A 45 -8.45 8.07 7.97
CA PRO A 45 -7.52 7.54 6.98
C PRO A 45 -8.08 7.63 5.56
N HIS A 46 -7.24 8.04 4.61
CA HIS A 46 -7.56 8.09 3.20
C HIS A 46 -6.52 7.33 2.38
N LEU A 47 -7.00 6.59 1.39
CA LEU A 47 -6.17 5.96 0.36
C LEU A 47 -6.77 6.27 -1.01
N HIS A 48 -5.96 6.85 -1.88
CA HIS A 48 -6.32 7.20 -3.25
C HIS A 48 -5.41 6.47 -4.22
N PHE A 49 -6.00 5.83 -5.23
CA PHE A 49 -5.27 5.36 -6.40
C PHE A 49 -5.38 6.41 -7.51
N ILE A 50 -4.24 6.72 -8.12
CA ILE A 50 -4.17 7.60 -9.28
C ILE A 50 -3.40 6.87 -10.37
N ASP A 51 -4.04 6.67 -11.53
CA ASP A 51 -3.39 5.99 -12.66
C ASP A 51 -2.66 6.98 -13.60
N TYR A 52 -1.88 6.41 -14.51
CA TYR A 52 -1.09 7.17 -15.49
C TYR A 52 -1.94 7.99 -16.49
N LEU A 53 -3.26 7.77 -16.54
CA LEU A 53 -4.21 8.55 -17.33
C LEU A 53 -4.86 9.67 -16.49
N ALA A 54 -4.36 9.90 -15.28
CA ALA A 54 -4.90 10.85 -14.30
C ALA A 54 -6.35 10.56 -13.88
N ASN A 55 -6.78 9.30 -13.97
CA ASN A 55 -7.95 8.81 -13.27
C ASN A 55 -7.64 8.73 -11.76
N GLY A 56 -8.61 9.03 -10.92
CA GLY A 56 -8.43 9.03 -9.47
C GLY A 56 -9.61 8.35 -8.79
N LYS A 57 -9.33 7.43 -7.86
CA LYS A 57 -10.35 6.72 -7.09
C LYS A 57 -9.94 6.59 -5.63
N SER A 58 -10.86 6.90 -4.71
CA SER A 58 -10.71 6.56 -3.29
C SER A 58 -10.96 5.07 -3.10
N LEU A 59 -10.09 4.39 -2.36
CA LEU A 59 -10.16 2.95 -2.14
C LEU A 59 -9.95 2.62 -0.66
N PRO A 60 -10.60 1.56 -0.14
CA PRO A 60 -10.32 1.07 1.21
C PRO A 60 -8.99 0.31 1.32
N PHE A 61 -8.56 -0.31 0.23
CA PHE A 61 -7.30 -1.05 0.09
C PHE A 61 -6.89 -1.09 -1.38
N GLY A 62 -5.64 -1.45 -1.66
CA GLY A 62 -5.20 -1.62 -3.04
C GLY A 62 -3.81 -2.22 -3.15
N ALA A 63 -3.57 -2.87 -4.28
CA ALA A 63 -2.25 -3.30 -4.72
C ALA A 63 -2.14 -3.06 -6.23
N GLN A 64 -0.92 -2.85 -6.72
CA GLN A 64 -0.66 -2.44 -8.10
C GLN A 64 0.58 -3.16 -8.65
N GLY A 65 0.72 -3.16 -9.98
CA GLY A 65 1.79 -3.87 -10.68
C GLY A 65 1.56 -5.38 -10.66
N TYR A 66 2.58 -6.15 -11.01
CA TYR A 66 2.47 -7.60 -11.06
C TYR A 66 2.20 -8.23 -9.68
N GLY A 67 2.72 -7.63 -8.60
CA GLY A 67 2.42 -8.06 -7.24
C GLY A 67 0.94 -7.89 -6.87
N GLY A 68 0.24 -6.94 -7.51
CA GLY A 68 -1.19 -6.73 -7.34
C GLY A 68 -2.03 -7.94 -7.76
N PHE A 69 -1.65 -8.65 -8.82
CA PHE A 69 -2.38 -9.84 -9.27
C PHE A 69 -2.40 -10.97 -8.23
N PHE A 70 -1.33 -11.10 -7.44
CA PHE A 70 -1.23 -12.11 -6.39
C PHE A 70 -1.80 -11.64 -5.05
N SER A 71 -1.89 -10.33 -4.85
CA SER A 71 -2.29 -9.73 -3.56
C SER A 71 -3.76 -9.30 -3.52
N ALA A 72 -4.37 -9.00 -4.66
CA ALA A 72 -5.72 -8.43 -4.72
C ALA A 72 -6.79 -9.33 -4.05
N SER A 73 -6.75 -10.64 -4.30
CA SER A 73 -7.69 -11.58 -3.70
C SER A 73 -7.46 -11.78 -2.20
N ILE A 74 -6.23 -11.64 -1.72
CA ILE A 74 -5.92 -11.67 -0.29
C ILE A 74 -6.50 -10.42 0.37
N LEU A 75 -6.22 -9.25 -0.17
CA LEU A 75 -6.75 -7.99 0.35
C LEU A 75 -8.28 -8.01 0.39
N ASP A 76 -8.93 -8.42 -0.71
CA ASP A 76 -10.39 -8.51 -0.79
C ASP A 76 -10.99 -9.49 0.23
N ARG A 77 -10.35 -10.65 0.44
CA ARG A 77 -10.83 -11.67 1.37
C ARG A 77 -10.72 -11.29 2.84
N TYR A 78 -9.62 -10.63 3.23
CA TYR A 78 -9.31 -10.36 4.63
C TYR A 78 -9.62 -8.93 5.06
N TYR A 79 -9.94 -8.02 4.13
CA TYR A 79 -10.29 -6.65 4.47
C TYR A 79 -11.64 -6.55 5.20
N HIS A 80 -11.66 -5.72 6.25
CA HIS A 80 -12.89 -5.23 6.86
C HIS A 80 -12.69 -3.83 7.48
N ASN A 81 -13.79 -3.10 7.70
CA ASN A 81 -13.77 -1.70 8.15
C ASN A 81 -13.23 -1.48 9.58
N LYS A 82 -12.86 -2.54 10.30
CA LYS A 82 -12.38 -2.49 11.69
C LYS A 82 -11.03 -3.20 11.87
N LEU A 83 -10.26 -3.29 10.79
CA LEU A 83 -8.93 -3.89 10.84
C LEU A 83 -8.05 -3.18 11.86
N THR A 84 -7.40 -3.96 12.70
CA THR A 84 -6.31 -3.49 13.55
C THR A 84 -5.01 -3.42 12.75
N GLU A 85 -4.04 -2.64 13.24
CA GLU A 85 -2.71 -2.56 12.63
C GLU A 85 -2.01 -3.92 12.56
N ALA A 86 -2.15 -4.75 13.59
CA ALA A 86 -1.58 -6.10 13.63
C ALA A 86 -2.20 -7.02 12.58
N GLU A 87 -3.53 -6.97 12.40
CA GLU A 87 -4.23 -7.72 11.35
C GLU A 87 -3.83 -7.23 9.95
N ALA A 88 -3.77 -5.90 9.74
CA ALA A 88 -3.32 -5.33 8.48
C ALA A 88 -1.89 -5.76 8.12
N TYR A 89 -0.98 -5.76 9.11
CA TYR A 89 0.38 -6.26 8.94
C TYR A 89 0.40 -7.76 8.59
N ASP A 90 -0.47 -8.57 9.20
CA ASP A 90 -0.59 -9.99 8.85
C ASP A 90 -1.09 -10.21 7.42
N ILE A 91 -2.07 -9.43 6.97
CA ILE A 91 -2.55 -9.43 5.58
C ILE A 91 -1.41 -9.07 4.61
N MET A 92 -0.60 -8.06 4.94
CA MET A 92 0.57 -7.68 4.13
C MET A 92 1.60 -8.80 4.04
N LYS A 93 1.89 -9.51 5.14
CA LYS A 93 2.78 -10.69 5.11
C LYS A 93 2.24 -11.78 4.18
N LYS A 94 0.93 -12.05 4.19
CA LYS A 94 0.32 -13.01 3.25
C LYS A 94 0.49 -12.58 1.79
N CYS A 95 0.29 -11.30 1.50
CA CYS A 95 0.50 -10.74 0.17
C CYS A 95 1.96 -10.93 -0.28
N VAL A 96 2.92 -10.57 0.58
CA VAL A 96 4.35 -10.74 0.28
C VAL A 96 4.71 -12.22 0.10
N ALA A 97 4.15 -13.13 0.90
CA ALA A 97 4.39 -14.57 0.75
C ALA A 97 3.99 -15.08 -0.64
N GLU A 98 2.81 -14.68 -1.15
CA GLU A 98 2.38 -15.06 -2.50
C GLU A 98 3.24 -14.41 -3.60
N ILE A 99 3.67 -13.16 -3.41
CA ILE A 99 4.62 -12.49 -4.31
C ILE A 99 5.94 -13.25 -4.35
N GLN A 100 6.51 -13.59 -3.19
CA GLN A 100 7.78 -14.33 -3.09
C GLN A 100 7.69 -15.68 -3.82
N LYS A 101 6.55 -16.36 -3.70
CA LYS A 101 6.32 -17.68 -4.29
C LYS A 101 6.10 -17.65 -5.80
N ARG A 102 5.39 -16.64 -6.32
CA ARG A 102 4.84 -16.66 -7.69
C ARG A 102 5.43 -15.62 -8.62
N LEU A 103 5.96 -14.52 -8.11
CA LEU A 103 6.60 -13.48 -8.92
C LEU A 103 8.08 -13.78 -9.06
N ILE A 104 8.50 -14.17 -10.27
CA ILE A 104 9.89 -14.54 -10.58
C ILE A 104 10.85 -13.35 -10.37
N ILE A 105 10.43 -12.15 -10.76
CA ILE A 105 11.20 -10.92 -10.60
C ILE A 105 10.66 -10.18 -9.37
N ASN A 106 11.03 -10.65 -8.18
CA ASN A 106 10.62 -10.05 -6.92
C ASN A 106 11.79 -9.39 -6.18
N LEU A 107 11.45 -8.60 -5.15
CA LEU A 107 12.40 -8.00 -4.22
C LEU A 107 12.48 -8.87 -2.96
N LYS A 108 13.66 -8.95 -2.32
CA LYS A 108 13.85 -9.73 -1.10
C LYS A 108 13.21 -9.09 0.14
N ASN A 109 13.14 -7.76 0.17
CA ASN A 109 12.74 -6.97 1.33
C ASN A 109 11.63 -5.98 0.95
N PHE A 110 10.58 -5.93 1.76
CA PHE A 110 9.47 -5.00 1.61
C PHE A 110 9.41 -4.09 2.82
N LYS A 111 9.56 -2.78 2.59
CA LYS A 111 9.40 -1.76 3.61
C LYS A 111 7.93 -1.61 3.96
N VAL A 112 7.62 -1.54 5.25
CA VAL A 112 6.25 -1.31 5.74
C VAL A 112 6.20 -0.02 6.53
N VAL A 113 5.27 0.87 6.14
CA VAL A 113 5.09 2.17 6.77
C VAL A 113 3.64 2.31 7.17
N VAL A 114 3.39 2.77 8.39
CA VAL A 114 2.05 3.10 8.89
C VAL A 114 1.92 4.61 9.01
N VAL A 115 0.76 5.10 8.59
CA VAL A 115 0.38 6.50 8.69
C VAL A 115 -0.93 6.58 9.48
N ASP A 116 -0.90 7.23 10.63
CA ASP A 116 -2.07 7.47 11.48
C ASP A 116 -2.02 8.85 12.13
N LYS A 117 -2.91 9.10 13.10
CA LYS A 117 -2.95 10.35 13.89
C LYS A 117 -1.64 10.70 14.61
N ASN A 118 -0.76 9.72 14.85
CA ASN A 118 0.52 9.93 15.52
C ASN A 118 1.64 10.22 14.51
N GLY A 119 1.32 10.29 13.22
CA GLY A 119 2.24 10.56 12.14
C GLY A 119 2.66 9.29 11.40
N ILE A 120 3.91 9.29 10.92
CA ILE A 120 4.47 8.23 10.07
C ILE A 120 5.44 7.41 10.91
N ARG A 121 5.24 6.08 10.95
CA ARG A 121 6.15 5.13 11.60
C ARG A 121 6.52 4.00 10.66
N ASP A 122 7.76 3.53 10.78
CA ASP A 122 8.20 2.31 10.12
C ASP A 122 7.80 1.10 10.98
N LEU A 123 7.20 0.10 10.36
CA LEU A 123 7.06 -1.23 10.95
C LEU A 123 8.25 -2.09 10.56
N GLU A 124 8.31 -3.28 11.15
CA GLU A 124 9.30 -4.26 10.76
C GLU A 124 9.18 -4.59 9.26
N ASP A 125 10.32 -4.54 8.56
CA ASP A 125 10.37 -4.92 7.16
C ASP A 125 10.03 -6.41 7.00
N ILE A 126 9.20 -6.69 6.00
CA ILE A 126 8.82 -8.05 5.62
C ILE A 126 9.88 -8.56 4.64
N THR A 127 10.72 -9.48 5.09
CA THR A 127 11.80 -10.06 4.28
C THR A 127 11.52 -11.53 3.96
N SER A 128 12.04 -12.02 2.84
CA SER A 128 11.92 -13.43 2.44
C SER A 128 12.44 -14.38 3.53
N VAL A 129 13.58 -14.04 4.14
CA VAL A 129 14.22 -14.84 5.20
C VAL A 129 13.33 -14.97 6.43
N LYS A 130 12.69 -13.88 6.87
CA LYS A 130 11.78 -13.91 8.03
C LYS A 130 10.51 -14.70 7.74
N LEU A 131 10.01 -14.62 6.50
CA LEU A 131 8.86 -15.39 6.03
C LEU A 131 9.17 -16.89 5.99
N GLU A 132 10.33 -17.28 5.46
CA GLU A 132 10.79 -18.67 5.42
C GLU A 132 10.94 -19.24 6.84
N ALA A 133 11.61 -18.52 7.74
CA ALA A 133 11.76 -18.93 9.13
C ALA A 133 10.41 -19.10 9.86
N ALA A 134 9.42 -18.23 9.56
CA ALA A 134 8.07 -18.34 10.13
C ALA A 134 7.31 -19.56 9.59
N ILE A 135 7.49 -19.90 8.31
CA ILE A 135 6.91 -21.11 7.69
C ILE A 135 7.54 -22.37 8.29
N GLU A 136 8.86 -22.41 8.43
CA GLU A 136 9.59 -23.52 9.04
C GLU A 136 9.17 -23.73 10.50
N ALA A 137 9.05 -22.65 11.28
CA ALA A 137 8.56 -22.70 12.65
C ALA A 137 7.11 -23.23 12.75
N ALA A 138 6.25 -22.89 11.80
CA ALA A 138 4.87 -23.39 11.75
C ALA A 138 4.78 -24.87 11.32
N GLN A 139 5.66 -25.32 10.43
CA GLN A 139 5.71 -26.71 9.95
C GLN A 139 6.40 -27.67 10.92
N GLY A 140 7.36 -27.19 11.71
CA GLY A 140 8.08 -27.98 12.73
C GLY A 140 7.22 -28.44 13.92
N VAL A 141 5.99 -27.93 14.07
CA VAL A 141 5.05 -28.33 15.14
C VAL A 141 4.33 -29.67 14.82
N HIS A 142 4.40 -30.16 13.58
CA HIS A 142 3.80 -31.45 13.17
C HIS A 142 4.79 -32.62 13.11
N ALA A 143 6.03 -32.45 13.58
CA ALA A 143 7.06 -33.49 13.59
C ALA A 143 7.49 -33.90 15.01
N ARG A 144 6.52 -34.06 15.93
CA ARG A 144 6.69 -34.77 17.21
C ARG A 144 5.45 -35.58 17.54
#